data_AF-A0A9P7AVV5-F1
#
_entry.id   AF-A0A9P7AVV5-F1
#
_cell.length_a   1.000
_cell.length_b   1.000
_cell.length_c   1.000
_cell.angle_alpha   90.00
_cell.angle_beta   90.00
_cell.angle_gamma   90.00
#
_symmetry.space_group_name_H-M   'P 1'
#
loop_
_entity.id
_entity.type
_entity.pdbx_description
1 polymer ?
#
loop_
_entity_poly.entity_id
_entity_poly.type
_entity_poly.pdbx_seq_one_letter_code
_entity_poly.pdbx_strand_id
1 'polypeptide(L)'
;MVLHIKQGTAPYLEEEDGTCITNATLKSIHCRCHAAWAELVVKKLVPPTWVRLCTSGQTLMWSIMEMEFPLLWLDMDGWKLTLLCTTDYPNWQKCHLDQDGSWKNPDKTATKHKAMDNNNNNSMHSDTKPVKVVLKG
;
A
#
# COMPACT_ATOMS: atom_id res chain seq x y z
N MET A 1 7.60 12.16 -39.37
CA MET A 1 6.48 12.55 -38.50
C MET A 1 6.76 11.92 -37.14
N VAL A 2 7.25 12.69 -36.16
CA VAL A 2 7.59 12.16 -34.83
C VAL A 2 6.32 12.26 -33.98
N LEU A 3 5.64 11.13 -33.78
CA LEU A 3 4.50 11.08 -32.88
C LEU A 3 5.02 11.39 -31.46
N HIS A 4 4.65 12.54 -30.92
CA HIS A 4 4.86 12.85 -29.51
C HIS A 4 3.91 11.97 -28.70
N ILE A 5 4.37 10.77 -28.32
CA ILE A 5 3.66 9.90 -27.40
C ILE A 5 3.72 10.58 -26.03
N LYS A 6 2.57 11.08 -25.56
CA LYS A 6 2.43 11.52 -24.17
C LYS A 6 2.61 10.29 -23.30
N GLN A 7 3.81 10.09 -22.78
CA GLN A 7 4.10 9.01 -21.85
C GLN A 7 3.18 9.13 -20.62
N GLY A 8 2.41 8.07 -20.35
CA GLY A 8 1.59 7.95 -19.14
C GLY A 8 2.45 7.79 -17.88
N THR A 9 1.83 7.62 -16.71
CA THR A 9 2.51 7.48 -15.42
C THR A 9 3.44 6.26 -15.34
N ALA A 10 3.26 5.25 -16.19
CA ALA A 10 4.10 4.07 -16.29
C ALA A 10 4.43 3.76 -17.77
N PRO A 11 5.35 4.50 -18.41
CA PRO A 11 5.61 4.38 -19.84
C PRO A 11 6.24 3.04 -20.24
N TYR A 12 6.84 2.33 -19.28
CA TYR A 12 7.40 1.00 -19.47
C TYR A 12 6.32 -0.09 -19.59
N LEU A 13 5.09 0.19 -19.18
CA LEU A 13 3.95 -0.70 -19.39
C LEU A 13 3.34 -0.38 -20.76
N GLU A 14 3.97 -0.96 -21.78
CA GLU A 14 3.56 -0.88 -23.18
C GLU A 14 3.27 -2.26 -23.74
N GLU A 15 2.41 -2.31 -24.75
CA GLU A 15 2.09 -3.49 -25.53
C GLU A 15 3.26 -3.85 -26.49
N GLU A 16 3.14 -4.98 -27.19
CA GLU A 16 4.20 -5.52 -28.05
C GLU A 16 4.64 -4.53 -29.16
N ASP A 17 3.71 -3.73 -29.65
CA ASP A 17 3.94 -2.72 -30.69
C ASP A 17 4.52 -1.40 -30.15
N GLY A 18 4.81 -1.32 -28.84
CA GLY A 18 5.26 -0.10 -28.17
C GLY A 18 4.12 0.89 -27.85
N THR A 19 2.86 0.48 -27.99
CA THR A 19 1.73 1.32 -27.61
C THR A 19 1.61 1.40 -26.09
N CYS A 20 1.57 2.62 -25.55
CA CYS A 20 1.34 2.83 -24.13
C CYS A 20 -0.05 2.30 -23.72
N ILE A 21 -0.12 1.61 -22.58
CA ILE A 21 -1.41 1.19 -22.04
C ILE A 21 -2.27 2.38 -21.62
N THR A 22 -3.58 2.18 -21.63
CA THR A 22 -4.52 3.20 -21.11
C THR A 22 -4.44 3.33 -19.59
N ASN A 23 -4.84 4.48 -19.05
CA ASN A 23 -4.97 4.67 -17.60
C ASN A 23 -5.94 3.66 -16.95
N ALA A 24 -6.97 3.24 -17.69
CA ALA A 24 -7.91 2.22 -17.21
C ALA A 24 -7.21 0.86 -17.07
N THR A 25 -6.42 0.45 -18.06
CA THR A 25 -5.60 -0.77 -18.03
C THR A 25 -4.59 -0.71 -16.88
N LEU A 26 -3.88 0.41 -16.72
CA LEU A 26 -2.92 0.60 -15.63
C LEU A 26 -3.59 0.43 -14.26
N LYS A 27 -4.77 1.01 -14.08
CA LYS A 27 -5.56 0.86 -12.86
C LYS A 27 -5.94 -0.60 -12.62
N SER A 28 -6.36 -1.34 -13.66
CA SER A 28 -6.67 -2.77 -13.53
C SER A 28 -5.45 -3.60 -13.13
N ILE A 29 -4.27 -3.32 -13.71
CA ILE A 29 -3.01 -3.96 -13.34
C ILE A 29 -2.72 -3.74 -11.86
N HIS A 30 -2.81 -2.49 -11.38
CA HIS A 30 -2.57 -2.17 -9.97
C HIS A 30 -3.57 -2.89 -9.05
N CYS A 31 -4.87 -2.87 -9.39
CA CYS A 31 -5.89 -3.59 -8.65
C CYS A 31 -5.57 -5.09 -8.54
N ARG A 32 -5.08 -5.70 -9.63
CA ARG A 32 -4.71 -7.11 -9.64
C ARG A 32 -3.44 -7.39 -8.83
N CYS A 33 -2.43 -6.53 -8.91
CA CYS A 33 -1.25 -6.61 -8.04
C CYS A 33 -1.65 -6.58 -6.56
N HIS A 34 -2.53 -5.66 -6.17
CA HIS A 34 -3.02 -5.56 -4.79
C HIS A 34 -3.73 -6.84 -4.33
N ALA A 35 -4.55 -7.45 -5.20
CA ALA A 35 -5.19 -8.72 -4.92
C ALA A 35 -4.16 -9.85 -4.76
N ALA A 36 -3.16 -9.92 -5.64
CA ALA A 36 -2.10 -10.92 -5.56
C ALA A 36 -1.24 -10.75 -4.29
N TRP A 37 -0.95 -9.51 -3.87
CA TRP A 37 -0.29 -9.24 -2.60
C TRP A 37 -1.14 -9.64 -1.41
N ALA A 38 -2.45 -9.46 -1.46
CA ALA A 38 -3.36 -9.95 -0.42
C ALA A 38 -3.31 -11.48 -0.30
N GLU A 39 -3.26 -12.20 -1.43
CA GLU A 39 -3.09 -13.66 -1.45
C GLU A 39 -1.75 -14.11 -0.83
N LEU A 40 -0.66 -13.36 -1.06
CA LEU A 40 0.61 -13.60 -0.38
C LEU A 40 0.48 -13.52 1.15
N VAL A 41 -0.31 -12.56 1.65
CA VAL A 41 -0.58 -12.40 3.11
C VAL A 41 -1.33 -13.59 3.66
N VAL A 42 -2.39 -14.02 2.97
CA VAL A 42 -3.19 -15.18 3.36
C VAL A 42 -2.32 -16.44 3.42
N LYS A 43 -1.42 -16.62 2.44
CA LYS A 43 -0.53 -17.78 2.34
C LYS A 43 0.77 -17.66 3.16
N LYS A 44 0.97 -16.57 3.89
CA LYS A 44 2.19 -16.28 4.68
C LYS A 44 3.48 -16.32 3.85
N LEU A 45 3.40 -15.79 2.61
CA LEU A 45 4.51 -15.69 1.65
C LEU A 45 5.02 -14.24 1.47
N VAL A 46 4.50 -13.30 2.26
CA VAL A 46 4.81 -11.87 2.18
C VAL A 46 6.29 -11.63 2.48
N PRO A 47 7.01 -10.94 1.60
CA PRO A 47 8.40 -10.62 1.87
C PRO A 47 8.53 -9.27 2.59
N PRO A 48 9.62 -9.08 3.36
CA PRO A 48 9.91 -7.78 3.96
C PRO A 48 10.23 -6.70 2.92
N THR A 49 10.83 -7.08 1.79
CA THR A 49 11.01 -6.23 0.60
C THR A 49 10.69 -7.05 -0.64
N TRP A 50 10.21 -6.42 -1.72
CA TRP A 50 9.82 -7.15 -2.93
C TRP A 50 10.92 -8.06 -3.49
N VAL A 51 12.16 -7.56 -3.47
CA VAL A 51 13.37 -8.30 -3.93
C VAL A 51 13.60 -9.60 -3.16
N ARG A 52 13.06 -9.73 -1.94
CA ARG A 52 13.18 -10.93 -1.10
C ARG A 52 11.98 -11.87 -1.21
N LEU A 53 11.11 -11.69 -2.20
CA LEU A 53 10.01 -12.61 -2.47
C LEU A 53 10.53 -14.01 -2.77
N CYS A 54 10.07 -14.99 -2.01
CA CYS A 54 10.44 -16.39 -2.21
C CYS A 54 9.89 -16.93 -3.55
N THR A 55 10.48 -18.01 -4.06
CA THR A 55 10.11 -18.60 -5.35
C THR A 55 8.62 -18.95 -5.44
N SER A 56 8.03 -19.54 -4.39
CA SER A 56 6.59 -19.84 -4.38
C SER A 56 5.72 -18.59 -4.44
N GLY A 57 6.16 -17.49 -3.82
CA GLY A 57 5.50 -16.19 -3.91
C GLY A 57 5.63 -15.57 -5.30
N GLN A 58 6.79 -15.69 -5.94
CA GLN A 58 7.00 -15.25 -7.33
C GLN A 58 6.10 -16.02 -8.29
N THR A 59 6.07 -17.36 -8.19
CA THR A 59 5.18 -18.21 -9.00
C THR A 59 3.71 -17.84 -8.81
N LEU A 60 3.28 -17.58 -7.56
CA LEU A 60 1.91 -17.13 -7.29
C LEU A 60 1.62 -15.80 -7.99
N MET A 61 2.50 -14.81 -7.84
CA MET A 61 2.36 -13.51 -8.48
C MET A 61 2.27 -13.61 -9.99
N TRP A 62 3.20 -14.34 -10.62
CA TRP A 62 3.19 -14.57 -12.06
C TRP A 62 1.90 -15.23 -12.50
N SER A 63 1.49 -16.33 -11.85
CA SER A 63 0.25 -17.02 -12.20
C SER A 63 -1.00 -16.13 -12.13
N ILE A 64 -1.07 -15.22 -11.15
CA ILE A 64 -2.23 -14.33 -10.98
C ILE A 64 -2.23 -13.19 -12.02
N MET A 65 -1.06 -12.66 -12.34
CA MET A 65 -0.89 -11.50 -13.21
C MET A 65 -0.92 -11.87 -14.69
N GLU A 66 -0.20 -12.92 -15.09
CA GLU A 66 -0.04 -13.34 -16.49
C GLU A 66 -1.34 -13.87 -17.08
N MET A 67 -2.20 -14.48 -16.26
CA MET A 67 -3.54 -14.92 -16.70
C MET A 67 -4.42 -13.74 -17.16
N GLU A 68 -4.20 -12.53 -16.65
CA GLU A 68 -5.06 -11.38 -16.90
C GLU A 68 -4.41 -10.32 -17.79
N PHE A 69 -3.08 -10.23 -17.79
CA PHE A 69 -2.33 -9.23 -18.54
C PHE A 69 -1.20 -9.87 -19.36
N PRO A 70 -1.48 -10.31 -20.61
CA PRO A 70 -0.48 -10.90 -21.49
C PRO A 70 0.76 -10.03 -21.70
N LEU A 71 0.65 -8.69 -21.63
CA LEU A 71 1.79 -7.79 -21.79
C LEU A 71 2.89 -7.97 -20.73
N LEU A 72 2.56 -8.55 -19.57
CA LEU A 72 3.52 -8.85 -18.51
C LEU A 72 4.27 -10.17 -18.77
N TRP A 73 3.73 -11.04 -19.63
CA TRP A 73 4.39 -12.27 -20.10
C TRP A 73 5.38 -12.00 -21.24
N LEU A 74 5.16 -10.93 -22.01
CA LEU A 74 5.97 -10.62 -23.20
C LEU A 74 7.45 -10.36 -22.89
N ASP A 75 7.78 -10.03 -21.64
CA ASP A 75 9.16 -9.79 -21.22
C ASP A 75 9.81 -11.09 -20.74
N MET A 76 10.91 -11.51 -21.40
CA MET A 76 11.58 -12.81 -21.14
C MET A 76 11.94 -13.08 -19.67
N ASP A 77 12.13 -12.04 -18.87
CA ASP A 77 12.53 -12.08 -17.47
C ASP A 77 11.49 -11.48 -16.50
N GLY A 78 10.31 -11.09 -17.01
CA GLY A 78 9.26 -10.46 -16.22
C GLY A 78 9.69 -9.11 -15.62
N TRP A 79 10.63 -8.38 -16.24
CA TRP A 79 11.17 -7.14 -15.69
C TRP A 79 10.10 -6.07 -15.45
N LYS A 80 9.07 -5.95 -16.31
CA LYS A 80 7.98 -4.96 -16.12
C LYS A 80 7.22 -5.21 -14.83
N LEU A 81 6.82 -6.46 -14.57
CA LEU A 81 6.12 -6.82 -13.32
C LEU A 81 7.04 -6.65 -12.11
N THR A 82 8.31 -7.02 -12.23
CA THR A 82 9.30 -6.85 -11.17
C THR A 82 9.49 -5.38 -10.82
N LEU A 83 9.62 -4.51 -11.82
CA LEU A 83 9.76 -3.07 -11.65
C LEU A 83 8.52 -2.46 -11.01
N LEU A 84 7.34 -2.81 -11.53
CA LEU A 84 6.05 -2.36 -10.98
C LEU A 84 5.93 -2.71 -9.50
N CYS A 85 6.17 -3.97 -9.15
CA CYS A 85 6.02 -4.40 -7.77
C CYS A 85 7.12 -3.84 -6.87
N THR A 86 8.35 -3.70 -7.35
CA THR A 86 9.43 -3.04 -6.59
C THR A 86 9.09 -1.59 -6.25
N THR A 87 8.38 -0.90 -7.14
CA THR A 87 8.00 0.50 -6.99
C THR A 87 6.78 0.67 -6.07
N ASP A 88 5.74 -0.15 -6.27
CA ASP A 88 4.43 0.09 -5.66
C ASP A 88 4.20 -0.70 -4.36
N TYR A 89 4.81 -1.89 -4.24
CA TYR A 89 4.63 -2.75 -3.09
C TYR A 89 4.98 -2.08 -1.75
N PRO A 90 6.10 -1.33 -1.59
CA PRO A 90 6.43 -0.73 -0.30
C PRO A 90 5.35 0.22 0.21
N ASN A 91 4.73 1.00 -0.67
CA ASN A 91 3.66 1.91 -0.29
C ASN A 91 2.40 1.14 0.12
N TRP A 92 2.02 0.13 -0.67
CA TRP A 92 0.89 -0.73 -0.32
C TRP A 92 1.10 -1.48 0.99
N GLN A 93 2.28 -2.09 1.19
CA GLN A 93 2.67 -2.80 2.40
C GLN A 93 2.57 -1.88 3.62
N LYS A 94 3.11 -0.66 3.52
CA LYS A 94 3.02 0.33 4.60
C LYS A 94 1.57 0.71 4.94
N CYS A 95 0.67 0.74 3.97
CA CYS A 95 -0.74 1.06 4.21
C CYS A 95 -1.51 -0.11 4.84
N HIS A 96 -1.21 -1.35 4.47
CA HIS A 96 -2.07 -2.50 4.77
C HIS A 96 -1.50 -3.48 5.81
N LEU A 97 -0.17 -3.57 5.94
CA LEU A 97 0.50 -4.59 6.75
C LEU A 97 1.25 -4.00 7.95
N ASP A 98 1.25 -4.73 9.06
CA ASP A 98 2.09 -4.43 10.22
C ASP A 98 3.55 -4.88 10.01
N GLN A 99 4.37 -4.72 11.04
CA GLN A 99 5.79 -5.06 11.00
C GLN A 99 6.03 -6.58 10.82
N ASP A 100 5.06 -7.40 11.18
CA ASP A 100 5.12 -8.87 11.08
C ASP A 100 4.57 -9.38 9.73
N GLY A 101 4.20 -8.47 8.82
CA GLY A 101 3.62 -8.82 7.52
C GLY A 101 2.18 -9.34 7.63
N SER A 102 1.50 -9.07 8.75
CA SER A 102 0.08 -9.40 8.95
C SER A 102 -0.80 -8.19 8.67
N TRP A 103 -2.09 -8.43 8.41
CA TRP A 103 -3.05 -7.35 8.19
C TRP A 103 -3.11 -6.40 9.39
N LYS A 104 -3.01 -5.09 9.12
CA LYS A 104 -3.23 -4.09 10.16
C LYS A 104 -4.65 -4.19 10.67
N ASN A 105 -4.78 -4.21 11.99
CA ASN A 105 -6.07 -4.11 12.63
C ASN A 105 -6.46 -2.62 12.73
N PRO A 106 -7.54 -2.16 12.07
CA PRO A 106 -7.92 -0.74 12.07
C PRO A 106 -8.21 -0.22 13.49
N ASP A 107 -8.60 -1.10 14.42
CA ASP A 107 -8.93 -0.72 15.79
C ASP A 107 -7.70 -0.36 16.65
N LYS A 108 -6.50 -0.86 16.30
CA LYS A 108 -5.26 -0.64 17.08
C LYS A 108 -4.50 0.62 16.67
N THR A 109 -4.73 1.15 15.47
CA THR A 109 -3.99 2.32 14.96
C THR A 109 -4.52 3.64 15.53
N ALA A 110 -5.80 3.70 15.93
CA ALA A 110 -6.39 4.86 16.59
C ALA A 110 -5.83 5.14 17.99
N THR A 111 -5.38 4.11 18.71
CA THR A 111 -4.87 4.25 20.10
C THR A 111 -3.45 4.82 20.14
N LYS A 112 -2.62 4.57 19.12
CA LYS A 112 -1.23 5.05 19.10
C LYS A 112 -1.10 6.57 18.88
N HIS A 113 -2.06 7.20 18.21
CA HIS A 113 -2.05 8.65 18.00
C HIS A 113 -2.41 9.47 19.25
N LYS A 114 -3.04 8.86 20.27
CA LYS A 114 -3.41 9.57 21.51
C LYS A 114 -2.34 9.52 22.61
N ALA A 115 -1.31 8.69 22.48
CA ALA A 115 -0.30 8.50 23.52
C ALA A 115 0.91 9.46 23.43
N MET A 116 0.97 10.31 22.40
CA MET A 116 2.14 11.15 22.11
C MET A 116 1.92 12.65 22.30
N ASP A 117 0.78 13.03 22.89
CA ASP A 117 0.42 14.43 23.14
C ASP A 117 -0.01 14.61 24.61
N ASN A 118 0.94 14.45 25.53
CA ASN A 118 0.80 15.00 26.87
C ASN A 118 2.16 15.31 27.48
N ASN A 119 2.75 16.41 27.03
CA ASN A 119 3.74 17.12 27.84
C ASN A 119 3.78 18.60 27.45
N ASN A 120 2.96 19.45 28.08
CA ASN A 120 3.47 20.75 28.49
C ASN A 120 2.67 21.33 29.68
N ASN A 121 3.42 21.65 30.73
CA ASN A 121 2.98 22.33 31.93
C ASN A 121 2.62 23.79 31.59
N ASN A 122 1.58 24.34 32.24
CA ASN A 122 1.73 25.71 32.72
C ASN A 122 0.97 25.95 34.03
N SER A 123 1.74 26.43 35.00
CA SER A 123 1.35 26.98 36.29
C SER A 123 0.75 28.37 36.11
N MET A 124 -0.39 28.67 36.73
CA MET A 124 -0.53 29.91 37.52
C MET A 124 -1.75 29.90 38.44
N HIS A 125 -1.46 30.26 39.68
CA HIS A 125 -2.31 30.42 40.85
C HIS A 125 -3.33 31.56 40.69
N SER A 126 -4.58 31.38 41.16
CA SER A 126 -5.23 32.34 42.08
C SER A 126 -6.62 31.86 42.52
N ASP A 127 -6.88 32.12 43.80
CA ASP A 127 -7.97 31.67 44.64
C ASP A 127 -9.35 32.18 44.23
N THR A 128 -10.39 31.34 44.37
CA THR A 128 -11.61 31.75 45.09
C THR A 128 -12.36 30.54 45.66
N LYS A 129 -12.77 30.69 46.93
CA LYS A 129 -13.36 29.70 47.86
C LYS A 129 -14.77 29.19 47.44
N PRO A 130 -15.25 28.06 47.99
CA PRO A 130 -16.50 27.42 47.56
C PRO A 130 -17.73 28.10 48.17
N VAL A 131 -18.79 28.32 47.38
CA VAL A 131 -20.11 28.71 47.89
C VAL A 131 -21.07 27.52 47.74
N LYS A 132 -21.51 27.00 48.89
CA LYS A 132 -22.65 26.08 49.02
C LYS A 132 -23.92 26.81 48.59
N VAL A 133 -24.74 26.17 47.75
CA VAL A 133 -26.14 26.57 47.58
C VAL A 133 -27.05 25.40 47.98
N VAL A 134 -27.94 25.71 48.92
CA VAL A 134 -28.88 24.83 49.60
C VAL A 134 -30.07 24.52 48.71
N LEU A 135 -30.46 23.24 48.63
CA LEU A 135 -31.74 22.80 48.09
C LEU A 135 -32.85 22.97 49.14
N LYS A 136 -33.96 23.62 48.76
CA LYS A 136 -35.31 23.44 49.33
C LYS A 136 -36.23 23.34 48.10
N GLY A 137 -37.08 22.32 47.95
CA GLY A 137 -37.99 21.76 48.94
C GLY A 137 -39.34 22.38 48.66
#